data_AF-E5ALN0-F1
#
_entry.id   AF-E5ALN0-F1
#
_cell.length_a   1.000
_cell.length_b   1.000
_cell.length_c   1.000
_cell.angle_alpha   90.00
_cell.angle_beta   90.00
_cell.angle_gamma   90.00
#
_symmetry.space_group_name_H-M   'P 1'
#
loop_
_entity.id
_entity.type
_entity.pdbx_description
1 polymer ?
#
loop_
_entity_poly.entity_id
_entity_poly.type
_entity_poly.pdbx_seq_one_letter_code
_entity_poly.pdbx_strand_id
1 'polypeptide(L)' 'MRWWRTQCRPASGALQTALQRAGAAHARVETTDALGIAPHQVEALAFAWLAMRHVARLPGNLPTVTGAAGGRVLGALYPR' A
#
# COMPACT_ATOMS: atom_id res chain seq x y z
N MET A 1 18.03 14.32 -14.38
CA MET A 1 16.97 13.34 -14.77
C MET A 1 17.55 11.94 -15.04
N ARG A 2 18.33 11.38 -14.11
CA ARG A 2 19.07 10.11 -14.29
C ARG A 2 19.00 9.18 -13.07
N TRP A 3 18.14 9.51 -12.09
CA TRP A 3 18.10 8.88 -10.77
C TRP A 3 16.99 7.83 -10.59
N TRP A 4 15.95 7.80 -11.44
CA TRP A 4 14.83 6.85 -11.28
C TRP A 4 14.97 5.55 -12.08
N ARG A 5 15.83 5.51 -13.12
CA ARG A 5 15.99 4.29 -13.96
C ARG A 5 16.85 3.20 -13.31
N THR A 6 17.65 3.54 -12.32
CA THR A 6 18.63 2.61 -11.70
C THR A 6 18.10 1.89 -10.46
N GLN A 7 16.86 2.17 -10.04
CA GLN A 7 16.27 1.62 -8.81
C GLN A 7 15.17 0.57 -9.04
N CYS A 8 14.95 0.14 -10.28
CA CYS A 8 14.15 -1.05 -10.57
C CYS A 8 15.04 -2.31 -10.50
N ARG A 9 15.51 -2.66 -9.29
CA ARG A 9 15.82 -4.07 -9.03
C ARG A 9 14.50 -4.81 -8.86
N PRO A 10 14.37 -6.06 -9.33
CA PRO A 10 13.26 -6.92 -8.90
C PRO A 10 13.39 -7.11 -7.38
N ALA A 11 12.66 -6.29 -6.62
CA ALA A 11 12.79 -6.15 -5.16
C ALA A 11 12.50 -7.47 -4.42
N SER A 12 11.78 -8.39 -5.06
CA SER A 12 11.32 -9.64 -4.47
C SER A 12 12.45 -10.58 -4.07
N GLY A 13 13.53 -10.68 -4.85
CA GLY A 13 14.60 -11.66 -4.58
C GLY A 13 15.42 -11.36 -3.32
N ALA A 14 15.82 -10.09 -3.15
CA ALA A 14 16.60 -9.66 -1.99
C ALA A 14 15.76 -9.73 -0.70
N LEU A 15 14.49 -9.32 -0.77
CA LEU A 15 13.56 -9.40 0.35
C LEU A 15 13.26 -10.84 0.76
N GLN A 16 13.00 -11.73 -0.22
CA GLN A 16 12.80 -13.16 0.05
C GLN A 16 14.00 -13.79 0.74
N THR A 17 15.22 -13.47 0.28
CA THR A 17 16.45 -13.99 0.88
C THR A 17 16.62 -13.47 2.32
N ALA A 18 16.33 -12.20 2.57
CA ALA A 18 16.40 -11.61 3.90
C ALA A 18 15.39 -12.28 4.87
N LEU A 19 14.15 -12.51 4.42
CA LEU A 19 13.12 -13.18 5.20
C LEU A 19 13.46 -14.64 5.51
N GLN A 20 14.05 -15.36 4.55
CA GLN A 20 14.54 -16.73 4.76
C GLN A 20 15.61 -16.78 5.86
N ARG A 21 16.58 -15.85 5.84
CA ARG A 21 17.59 -15.74 6.91
C ARG A 21 16.99 -15.39 8.27
N ALA A 22 15.90 -14.63 8.28
CA ALA A 22 15.19 -14.23 9.50
C ALA A 22 14.27 -15.34 10.07
N GLY A 23 14.26 -16.54 9.49
CA GLY A 23 13.44 -17.67 9.96
C GLY A 23 12.03 -17.72 9.37
N ALA A 24 11.67 -16.78 8.48
CA ALA A 24 10.39 -16.77 7.77
C ALA A 24 10.46 -17.55 6.45
N ALA A 25 11.07 -18.74 6.45
CA ALA A 25 11.35 -19.52 5.25
C ALA A 25 10.10 -19.97 4.48
N HIS A 26 8.94 -20.04 5.15
CA HIS A 26 7.66 -20.43 4.54
C HIS A 26 6.88 -19.26 3.92
N ALA A 27 7.30 -18.00 4.16
CA ALA A 27 6.60 -16.85 3.61
C ALA A 27 6.99 -16.64 2.15
N ARG A 28 6.00 -16.73 1.25
CA ARG A 28 6.17 -16.42 -0.18
C ARG A 28 6.15 -14.90 -0.37
N VAL A 29 7.18 -14.37 -1.01
CA VAL A 29 7.29 -12.95 -1.36
C VAL A 29 7.01 -12.76 -2.84
N GLU A 30 6.00 -11.95 -3.15
CA GLU A 30 5.63 -11.56 -4.51
C GLU A 30 5.45 -10.06 -4.61
N THR A 31 5.56 -9.53 -5.84
CA THR A 31 5.17 -8.15 -6.10
C THR A 31 3.66 -8.05 -6.23
N THR A 32 3.11 -6.87 -5.99
CA THR A 32 1.68 -6.61 -6.24
C THR A 32 1.31 -6.69 -7.72
N ASP A 33 2.29 -6.76 -8.64
CA ASP A 33 2.02 -7.04 -10.06
C ASP A 33 1.32 -8.39 -10.22
N ALA A 34 1.57 -9.35 -9.33
CA ALA A 34 0.86 -10.64 -9.31
C ALA A 34 -0.66 -10.48 -9.07
N LEU A 35 -1.08 -9.34 -8.50
CA LEU A 35 -2.47 -8.95 -8.30
C LEU A 35 -2.95 -7.93 -9.34
N GLY A 36 -2.17 -7.68 -10.40
CA GLY A 36 -2.49 -6.72 -11.45
C GLY A 36 -2.26 -5.25 -11.07
N ILE A 37 -1.60 -4.98 -9.94
CA ILE A 37 -1.32 -3.62 -9.47
C ILE A 37 0.18 -3.38 -9.45
N ALA A 38 0.64 -2.44 -10.27
CA ALA A 38 2.06 -2.08 -10.27
C ALA A 38 2.50 -1.57 -8.87
N PRO A 39 3.59 -2.08 -8.28
CA PRO A 39 4.00 -1.76 -6.91
C PRO A 39 4.11 -0.26 -6.61
N HIS A 40 4.57 0.52 -7.60
CA HIS A 40 4.72 1.97 -7.48
C HIS A 40 3.39 2.74 -7.48
N GLN A 41 2.26 2.08 -7.78
CA GLN A 41 0.93 2.68 -7.83
C GLN A 41 0.07 2.37 -6.60
N VAL A 42 0.48 1.44 -5.75
CA VAL A 42 -0.32 0.96 -4.60
C VAL A 42 -0.75 2.12 -3.70
N GLU A 43 0.19 3.01 -3.35
CA GLU A 43 -0.10 4.16 -2.48
C GLU A 43 -1.05 5.17 -3.15
N ALA A 44 -0.83 5.45 -4.44
CA ALA A 44 -1.70 6.35 -5.20
C ALA A 44 -3.13 5.80 -5.30
N LEU A 45 -3.29 4.50 -5.55
CA LEU A 45 -4.58 3.83 -5.55
C LEU A 45 -5.24 3.84 -4.16
N ALA A 46 -4.46 3.72 -3.08
CA ALA A 46 -4.99 3.82 -1.72
C ALA A 46 -5.59 5.21 -1.44
N PHE A 47 -4.95 6.30 -1.88
CA PHE A 47 -5.51 7.66 -1.78
C PHE A 47 -6.77 7.85 -2.65
N ALA A 48 -6.76 7.34 -3.88
CA ALA A 48 -7.94 7.37 -4.75
C ALA A 48 -9.13 6.62 -4.11
N TRP A 49 -8.86 5.45 -3.52
CA TRP A 49 -9.85 4.69 -2.77
C TRP A 49 -10.36 5.45 -1.54
N LEU A 50 -9.48 6.11 -0.78
CA LEU A 50 -9.89 6.96 0.35
C LEU A 50 -10.80 8.12 -0.08
N ALA A 51 -10.51 8.75 -1.23
CA ALA A 51 -11.39 9.78 -1.79
C ALA A 51 -12.77 9.22 -2.16
N MET A 52 -12.84 8.03 -2.77
CA MET A 52 -14.10 7.33 -3.03
C MET A 52 -14.87 7.04 -1.74
N ARG A 53 -14.20 6.57 -0.68
CA ARG A 53 -14.82 6.33 0.64
C ARG A 53 -15.34 7.62 1.27
N HIS A 54 -14.61 8.73 1.12
CA HIS A 54 -15.05 10.04 1.57
C HIS A 54 -16.36 10.46 0.90
N VAL A 55 -16.43 10.37 -0.43
CA VAL A 55 -17.63 10.71 -1.22
C VAL A 55 -18.82 9.83 -0.81
N ALA A 56 -18.59 8.53 -0.60
CA ALA A 56 -19.62 7.59 -0.14
C ALA A 56 -19.98 7.74 1.36
N ARG A 57 -19.32 8.63 2.11
CA ARG A 57 -19.47 8.80 3.57
C ARG A 57 -19.24 7.51 4.36
N LEU A 58 -18.31 6.67 3.90
CA LEU A 58 -17.98 5.41 4.56
C LEU A 58 -16.62 5.51 5.29
N PRO A 59 -16.41 4.74 6.39
CA PRO A 59 -15.14 4.74 7.09
C PRO A 59 -13.97 4.36 6.17
N GLY A 60 -12.88 5.12 6.27
CA GLY A 60 -11.63 4.87 5.54
C GLY A 60 -10.52 4.29 6.42
N ASN A 61 -10.67 4.31 7.75
CA ASN A 61 -9.73 3.71 8.69
C ASN A 61 -10.22 2.34 9.19
N LEU A 62 -9.26 1.53 9.66
CA LEU A 62 -9.52 0.36 10.48
C LEU A 62 -9.08 0.66 11.93
N PRO A 63 -10.01 0.77 12.90
CA PRO A 63 -9.68 1.19 14.28
C PRO A 63 -8.62 0.32 14.96
N THR A 64 -8.60 -0.98 14.68
CA THR A 64 -7.60 -1.92 15.24
C THR A 64 -6.17 -1.64 14.75
N VAL A 65 -6.02 -0.97 13.61
CA VAL A 65 -4.72 -0.54 13.07
C VAL A 65 -4.37 0.88 13.53
N THR A 66 -5.36 1.78 13.59
CA THR A 66 -5.10 3.21 13.88
C THR A 66 -5.21 3.58 15.36
N GLY A 67 -5.74 2.72 16.23
CA GLY A 67 -6.04 3.05 17.63
C GLY A 67 -7.18 4.06 17.81
N ALA A 68 -7.98 4.30 16.76
CA ALA A 68 -9.10 5.23 16.85
C ALA A 68 -10.25 4.62 17.68
N ALA A 69 -11.06 5.45 18.34
CA ALA A 69 -12.23 4.99 19.09
C ALA A 69 -13.33 4.32 18.24
N GLY A 70 -13.26 4.43 16.91
CA GLY A 70 -14.20 3.81 15.99
C GLY A 70 -13.91 4.20 14.54
N GLY A 71 -14.77 3.76 13.62
CA GLY A 71 -14.68 4.11 12.20
C GLY A 71 -14.80 5.63 11.99
N ARG A 72 -14.02 6.18 11.08
CA ARG A 72 -13.95 7.59 10.70
C ARG A 72 -13.90 7.71 9.18
N VAL A 73 -14.72 8.60 8.64
CA VAL A 73 -14.57 9.08 7.26
C VAL A 73 -13.32 9.95 7.23
N LEU A 74 -12.39 9.64 6.33
CA LEU A 74 -11.10 10.34 6.23
C LEU A 74 -11.13 11.37 5.09
N GLY A 75 -10.29 12.41 5.21
CA GLY A 75 -10.15 13.48 4.22
C GLY A 75 -11.15 14.63 4.38
N ALA A 76 -11.01 15.64 3.52
CA ALA A 76 -11.89 16.79 3.42
C ALA A 76 -12.20 17.08 1.94
N LEU A 77 -13.43 17.49 1.65
CA LEU A 77 -13.86 17.89 0.32
C LEU A 77 -13.66 19.40 0.16
N TYR A 78 -12.89 19.80 -0.84
CA TYR A 78 -12.64 21.20 -1.20
C TYR A 78 -13.33 21.50 -2.54
N PRO A 79 -14.63 21.85 -2.53
CA PRO A 79 -15.28 22.36 -3.72
C PRO A 79 -14.63 23.71 -4.09
N ARG A 80 -14.46 23.95 -5.40
CA ARG A 80 -14.01 25.26 -5.89
C ARG A 80 -15.11 26.30 -5.75
#